data_AF-A0A8I1ADW8-F1
#
_entry.id   AF-A0A8I1ADW8-F1
#
_cell.length_a   1.000
_cell.length_b   1.000
_cell.length_c   1.000
_cell.angle_alpha   90.00
_cell.angle_beta   90.00
_cell.angle_gamma   90.00
#
_symmetry.space_group_name_H-M   'P 1'
#
loop_
_entity.id
_entity.type
_entity.pdbx_description
1 polymer ?
#
loop_
_entity_poly.entity_id
_entity_poly.type
_entity_poly.pdbx_seq_one_letter_code
_entity_poly.pdbx_strand_id
1 'polypeptide(L)'
;MTNLISGKEALIALANGEDLQWRDGDFRQWNDVNDELRLGIFNDCEFRLKPRTITINGIEVPAPFDPKEGEEYWCFSTQTIFGYGHNVYVSERADRRFINMGAWRTEEEIKQVVAALRQIFGGV
;
A
#
# COMPACT_ATOMS: atom_id res chain seq x y z
N MET A 1 4.49 1.04 -11.24
CA MET A 1 3.18 0.65 -11.82
C MET A 1 2.08 1.48 -11.16
N THR A 2 0.94 1.75 -11.82
CA THR A 2 -0.19 2.43 -11.16
C THR A 2 -0.98 1.41 -10.36
N ASN A 3 -0.99 1.55 -9.02
CA ASN A 3 -1.73 0.72 -8.06
C ASN A 3 -3.26 0.92 -8.17
N LEU A 4 -3.81 0.72 -9.37
CA LEU A 4 -5.24 0.84 -9.64
C LEU A 4 -5.95 -0.44 -9.24
N ILE A 5 -7.11 -0.29 -8.60
CA ILE A 5 -8.01 -1.38 -8.28
C ILE A 5 -9.29 -1.24 -9.13
N SER A 6 -9.89 -2.36 -9.47
CA SER A 6 -11.18 -2.39 -10.15
C SER A 6 -12.30 -1.83 -9.25
N GLY A 7 -13.42 -1.42 -9.83
CA GLY A 7 -14.57 -0.98 -9.04
C GLY A 7 -15.13 -2.05 -8.10
N LYS A 8 -15.03 -3.34 -8.47
CA LYS A 8 -15.37 -4.46 -7.58
C LYS A 8 -14.45 -4.50 -6.36
N GLU A 9 -13.13 -4.38 -6.56
CA GLU A 9 -12.15 -4.34 -5.47
C GLU A 9 -12.33 -3.09 -4.62
N ALA A 10 -12.67 -1.95 -5.23
CA ALA A 10 -12.99 -0.71 -4.52
C ALA A 10 -14.22 -0.88 -3.61
N LEU A 11 -15.28 -1.53 -4.06
CA LEU A 11 -16.45 -1.84 -3.22
C LEU A 11 -16.08 -2.74 -2.03
N ILE A 12 -15.22 -3.74 -2.25
CA ILE A 12 -14.72 -4.61 -1.18
C ILE A 12 -13.86 -3.82 -0.18
N ALA A 13 -12.97 -2.96 -0.67
CA ALA A 13 -12.12 -2.10 0.15
C ALA A 13 -12.94 -1.13 1.02
N LEU A 14 -13.97 -0.50 0.44
CA LEU A 14 -14.94 0.32 1.18
C LEU A 14 -15.67 -0.46 2.27
N ALA A 15 -16.16 -1.67 1.93
CA ALA A 15 -16.80 -2.55 2.91
C ALA A 15 -15.86 -2.96 4.04
N ASN A 16 -14.55 -3.03 3.77
CA ASN A 16 -13.49 -3.27 4.76
C ASN A 16 -13.06 -2.01 5.53
N GLY A 17 -13.63 -0.84 5.25
CA GLY A 17 -13.29 0.42 5.91
C GLY A 17 -11.98 1.06 5.43
N GLU A 18 -11.52 0.73 4.22
CA GLU A 18 -10.33 1.35 3.63
C GLU A 18 -10.66 2.69 2.96
N ASP A 19 -9.74 3.65 3.08
CA ASP A 19 -9.88 4.94 2.41
C ASP A 19 -9.51 4.80 0.94
N LEU A 20 -10.41 5.25 0.06
CA LEU A 20 -10.21 5.19 -1.38
C LEU A 20 -10.15 6.57 -2.01
N GLN A 21 -9.48 6.61 -3.16
CA GLN A 21 -9.59 7.70 -4.10
C GLN A 21 -10.05 7.18 -5.45
N TRP A 22 -10.80 8.02 -6.15
CA TRP A 22 -11.28 7.76 -7.50
C TRP A 22 -10.89 8.89 -8.44
N ARG A 23 -10.82 8.59 -9.73
CA ARG A 23 -10.78 9.58 -10.80
C ARG A 23 -11.55 9.08 -12.00
N ASP A 24 -12.19 10.00 -12.69
CA ASP A 24 -12.70 9.77 -14.03
C ASP A 24 -11.51 9.80 -15.00
N GLY A 25 -11.53 8.95 -16.04
CA GLY A 25 -10.42 8.79 -17.00
C GLY A 25 -10.03 10.10 -17.70
N ASP A 26 -10.96 11.04 -17.81
CA ASP A 26 -10.71 12.37 -18.37
C ASP A 26 -10.02 13.34 -17.38
N PHE A 27 -10.06 13.04 -16.08
CA PHE A 27 -9.53 13.90 -15.03
C PHE A 27 -8.22 13.35 -14.45
N ARG A 28 -7.22 14.22 -14.33
CA ARG A 28 -5.92 13.85 -13.76
C ARG A 28 -5.88 13.84 -12.23
N GLN A 29 -6.88 14.42 -11.56
CA GLN A 29 -6.90 14.55 -10.10
C GLN A 29 -7.59 13.37 -9.44
N TRP A 30 -7.01 12.92 -8.32
CA TRP A 30 -7.62 11.93 -7.43
C TRP A 30 -8.53 12.64 -6.44
N ASN A 31 -9.77 12.16 -6.32
CA ASN A 31 -10.75 12.66 -5.35
C ASN A 31 -11.02 11.58 -4.29
N ASP A 32 -11.20 11.97 -3.05
CA ASP A 32 -11.54 11.04 -1.98
C ASP A 32 -12.95 10.44 -2.22
N VAL A 33 -13.10 9.14 -1.92
CA VAL A 33 -14.42 8.53 -1.84
C VAL A 33 -15.10 8.96 -0.54
N ASN A 34 -16.36 9.37 -0.62
CA ASN A 34 -17.16 9.88 0.48
C ASN A 34 -18.64 9.45 0.31
N ASP A 35 -19.46 9.71 1.31
CA ASP A 35 -20.86 9.25 1.38
C ASP A 35 -21.77 9.87 0.30
N GLU A 36 -21.34 10.94 -0.37
CA GLU A 36 -22.14 11.63 -1.41
C GLU A 36 -21.94 11.03 -2.80
N LEU A 37 -21.02 10.07 -2.95
CA LEU A 37 -20.69 9.48 -4.24
C LEU A 37 -21.75 8.50 -4.73
N ARG A 38 -22.12 8.67 -6.00
CA ARG A 38 -23.09 7.81 -6.68
C ARG A 38 -22.46 6.44 -6.96
N LEU A 39 -23.20 5.36 -6.69
CA LEU A 39 -22.76 3.98 -6.97
C LEU A 39 -22.33 3.74 -8.44
N GLY A 40 -22.81 4.55 -9.39
CA GLY A 40 -22.43 4.45 -10.80
C GLY A 40 -20.92 4.60 -11.06
N ILE A 41 -20.18 5.33 -10.21
CA ILE A 41 -18.74 5.54 -10.40
C ILE A 41 -17.95 4.23 -10.46
N PHE A 42 -18.41 3.18 -9.77
CA PHE A 42 -17.68 1.91 -9.66
C PHE A 42 -17.66 1.13 -10.99
N ASN A 43 -18.40 1.58 -12.00
CA ASN A 43 -18.37 0.97 -13.33
C ASN A 43 -17.44 1.70 -14.29
N ASP A 44 -17.29 3.03 -14.15
CA ASP A 44 -16.71 3.88 -15.19
C ASP A 44 -15.47 4.68 -14.74
N CYS A 45 -15.09 4.60 -13.46
CA CYS A 45 -13.96 5.33 -12.90
C CYS A 45 -12.79 4.41 -12.53
N GLU A 46 -11.61 5.01 -12.40
CA GLU A 46 -10.44 4.34 -11.84
C GLU A 46 -10.38 4.57 -10.34
N PHE A 47 -9.94 3.54 -9.60
CA PHE A 47 -9.83 3.59 -8.14
C PHE A 47 -8.42 3.26 -7.68
N ARG A 48 -8.03 3.81 -6.53
CA ARG A 48 -6.87 3.39 -5.78
C ARG A 48 -7.13 3.51 -4.29
N LEU A 49 -6.36 2.79 -3.48
CA LEU A 49 -6.26 3.11 -2.06
C LEU A 49 -5.68 4.50 -1.88
N LYS A 50 -6.25 5.27 -0.95
CA LYS A 50 -5.71 6.58 -0.57
C LYS A 50 -4.27 6.35 -0.07
N PRO A 51 -3.26 7.00 -0.68
CA PRO A 51 -1.89 6.85 -0.20
C PRO A 51 -1.83 7.24 1.28
N ARG A 52 -1.39 6.31 2.13
CA ARG A 52 -1.13 6.55 3.56
C ARG A 52 0.37 6.75 3.71
N THR A 53 0.80 7.85 4.32
CA THR A 53 2.22 8.13 4.58
C THR A 53 2.48 8.31 6.07
N ILE A 54 3.73 8.05 6.47
CA ILE A 54 4.28 8.36 7.79
C ILE A 54 5.58 9.13 7.61
N THR A 55 5.94 9.93 8.61
CA THR A 55 7.20 10.66 8.63
C THR A 55 8.28 9.88 9.38
N ILE A 56 9.41 9.60 8.71
CA ILE A 56 10.62 9.04 9.34
C ILE A 56 11.74 10.05 9.20
N ASN A 57 12.19 10.65 10.32
CA ASN A 57 13.25 11.67 10.35
C ASN A 57 13.05 12.82 9.33
N GLY A 58 11.81 13.29 9.17
CA GLY A 58 11.45 14.36 8.24
C GLY A 58 11.24 13.92 6.78
N ILE A 59 11.33 12.62 6.47
CA ILE A 59 11.05 12.06 5.14
C ILE A 59 9.69 11.37 5.17
N GLU A 60 8.79 11.76 4.27
CA GLU A 60 7.52 11.07 4.06
C GLU A 60 7.74 9.75 3.32
N VAL A 61 7.26 8.65 3.89
CA VAL A 61 7.30 7.32 3.29
C VAL A 61 5.94 6.64 3.39
N PRO A 62 5.65 5.64 2.55
CA PRO A 62 4.43 4.85 2.67
C PRO A 62 4.25 4.24 4.06
N ALA A 63 3.05 4.37 4.62
CA ALA A 63 2.66 3.75 5.87
C ALA A 63 2.55 2.22 5.69
N PRO A 64 2.95 1.42 6.69
CA PRO A 64 2.72 -0.02 6.64
C PRO A 64 1.23 -0.36 6.74
N PHE A 65 0.88 -1.58 6.34
CA PHE A 65 -0.46 -2.15 6.52
C PHE A 65 -0.38 -3.52 7.21
N ASP A 66 -1.52 -3.99 7.73
CA ASP A 66 -1.68 -5.34 8.28
C ASP A 66 -2.23 -6.28 7.21
N PRO A 67 -1.41 -7.20 6.65
CA PRO A 67 -1.87 -8.14 5.63
C PRO A 67 -2.82 -9.20 6.19
N LYS A 68 -3.76 -9.63 5.36
CA LYS A 68 -4.73 -10.71 5.63
C LYS A 68 -4.26 -12.02 4.98
N GLU A 69 -4.81 -13.13 5.44
CA GLU A 69 -4.48 -14.46 4.87
C GLU A 69 -4.70 -14.48 3.35
N GLY A 70 -3.66 -14.87 2.63
CA GLY A 70 -3.62 -14.88 1.16
C GLY A 70 -3.16 -13.59 0.50
N GLU A 71 -2.96 -12.49 1.24
CA GLU A 71 -2.43 -11.25 0.66
C GLU A 71 -0.91 -11.29 0.51
N GLU A 72 -0.42 -10.85 -0.65
CA GLU A 72 1.00 -10.60 -0.85
C GLU A 72 1.43 -9.35 -0.09
N TYR A 73 2.62 -9.40 0.51
CA TYR A 73 3.21 -8.27 1.19
C TYR A 73 4.72 -8.18 0.93
N TRP A 74 5.23 -6.96 1.00
CA TRP A 74 6.65 -6.63 0.96
C TRP A 74 7.14 -6.25 2.36
N CYS A 75 8.32 -6.69 2.75
CA CYS A 75 8.91 -6.39 4.06
C CYS A 75 10.43 -6.27 3.97
N PHE A 76 11.06 -5.80 5.04
CA PHE A 76 12.51 -5.88 5.17
C PHE A 76 12.97 -7.33 5.16
N SER A 77 14.11 -7.59 4.52
CA SER A 77 14.66 -8.94 4.42
C SER A 77 16.17 -8.89 4.41
N THR A 78 16.78 -9.71 5.26
CA THR A 78 18.23 -9.95 5.24
C THR A 78 18.63 -11.03 4.24
N GLN A 79 17.66 -11.63 3.54
CA GLN A 79 17.90 -12.71 2.58
C GLN A 79 18.15 -12.20 1.16
N THR A 80 18.02 -10.89 0.93
CA THR A 80 18.25 -10.26 -0.39
C THR A 80 19.32 -9.18 -0.27
N ILE A 81 20.03 -8.93 -1.38
CA ILE A 81 21.00 -7.82 -1.46
C ILE A 81 20.34 -6.44 -1.39
N PHE A 82 19.03 -6.37 -1.66
CA PHE A 82 18.29 -5.11 -1.70
C PHE A 82 17.85 -4.64 -0.31
N GLY A 83 17.85 -5.53 0.69
CA GLY A 83 17.38 -5.26 2.05
C GLY A 83 15.87 -5.45 2.25
N TYR A 84 15.17 -5.96 1.23
CA TYR A 84 13.73 -6.21 1.25
C TYR A 84 13.35 -7.43 0.40
N GLY A 85 12.19 -8.01 0.65
CA GLY A 85 11.61 -9.12 -0.10
C GLY A 85 10.08 -9.15 0.02
N HIS A 86 9.45 -10.17 -0.54
CA HIS A 86 8.01 -10.38 -0.43
C HIS A 86 7.68 -11.82 -0.01
N ASN A 87 6.46 -11.99 0.49
CA ASN A 87 5.86 -13.29 0.77
C ASN A 87 4.33 -13.16 0.69
N VAL A 88 3.61 -14.29 0.75
CA VAL A 88 2.16 -14.32 0.94
C VAL A 88 1.88 -14.54 2.42
N TYR A 89 1.02 -13.72 3.02
CA TYR A 89 0.66 -13.86 4.42
C TYR A 89 -0.17 -15.13 4.63
N VAL A 90 0.37 -16.06 5.42
CA VAL A 90 -0.25 -17.36 5.71
C VAL A 90 -0.93 -17.33 7.07
N SER A 91 -0.27 -16.81 8.09
CA SER A 91 -0.82 -16.70 9.44
C SER A 91 0.07 -15.84 10.34
N GLU A 92 -0.51 -15.34 11.43
CA GLU A 92 0.26 -14.60 12.45
C GLU A 92 1.47 -15.39 12.96
N ARG A 93 1.31 -16.71 13.18
CA ARG A 93 2.37 -17.57 13.69
C ARG A 93 3.54 -17.72 12.71
N ALA A 94 3.26 -17.74 11.41
CA ALA A 94 4.28 -17.94 10.39
C ALA A 94 4.98 -16.62 10.02
N ASP A 95 4.21 -15.53 9.93
CA ASP A 95 4.64 -14.33 9.21
C ASP A 95 5.02 -13.16 10.13
N ARG A 96 4.56 -13.13 11.38
CA ARG A 96 4.80 -11.99 12.28
C ARG A 96 6.27 -11.67 12.51
N ARG A 97 7.17 -12.66 12.39
CA ARG A 97 8.62 -12.44 12.47
C ARG A 97 9.21 -11.68 11.28
N PHE A 98 8.56 -11.75 10.11
CA PHE A 98 9.02 -11.08 8.89
C PHE A 98 8.48 -9.65 8.79
N ILE A 99 7.27 -9.42 9.28
CA ILE A 99 6.58 -8.12 9.19
C ILE A 99 6.63 -7.31 10.50
N ASN A 100 7.51 -7.66 11.44
CA ASN A 100 7.58 -7.01 12.75
C ASN A 100 7.95 -5.51 12.69
N MET A 101 8.53 -5.05 11.58
CA MET A 101 8.85 -3.65 11.29
C MET A 101 7.85 -3.00 10.32
N GLY A 102 6.81 -3.73 9.92
CA GLY A 102 5.83 -3.31 8.93
C GLY A 102 5.82 -4.20 7.69
N ALA A 103 4.72 -4.09 6.95
CA ALA A 103 4.50 -4.70 5.65
C ALA A 103 3.98 -3.63 4.69
N TRP A 104 4.32 -3.74 3.41
CA TRP A 104 3.92 -2.80 2.36
C TRP A 104 3.26 -3.54 1.21
N ARG A 105 2.30 -2.89 0.55
CA ARG A 105 1.46 -3.57 -0.45
C ARG A 105 2.22 -3.81 -1.76
N THR A 106 3.22 -2.97 -2.06
CA THR A 106 3.98 -3.09 -3.32
C THR A 106 5.49 -2.96 -3.12
N GLU A 107 6.24 -3.46 -4.11
CA GLU A 107 7.70 -3.32 -4.14
C GLU A 107 8.12 -1.84 -4.14
N GLU A 108 7.42 -0.99 -4.89
CA GLU A 108 7.69 0.45 -4.93
C GLU A 108 7.51 1.13 -3.58
N GLU A 109 6.59 0.67 -2.74
CA GLU A 109 6.40 1.23 -1.40
C GLU A 109 7.59 0.91 -0.50
N ILE A 110 8.01 -0.36 -0.43
CA ILE A 110 9.17 -0.75 0.39
C ILE A 110 10.47 -0.14 -0.13
N LYS A 111 10.62 0.04 -1.45
CA LYS A 111 11.77 0.74 -2.06
C LYS A 111 11.88 2.18 -1.54
N GLN A 112 10.77 2.90 -1.44
CA GLN A 112 10.76 4.27 -0.89
C GLN A 112 11.20 4.29 0.57
N VAL A 113 10.69 3.34 1.38
CA VAL A 113 11.05 3.22 2.79
C VAL A 113 12.54 2.89 2.96
N VAL A 114 13.05 1.88 2.25
CA VAL A 114 14.46 1.48 2.31
C VAL A 114 15.38 2.62 1.84
N ALA A 115 15.00 3.35 0.79
CA ALA A 115 15.75 4.52 0.33
C ALA A 115 15.82 5.61 1.41
N ALA A 116 14.70 5.91 2.09
CA ALA A 116 14.68 6.86 3.19
C ALA A 116 15.58 6.39 4.36
N LEU A 117 15.52 5.12 4.74
CA LEU A 117 16.38 4.57 5.80
C LEU A 117 17.87 4.62 5.41
N ARG A 118 18.23 4.29 4.17
CA ARG A 118 19.60 4.41 3.65
C ARG A 118 20.10 5.86 3.74
N GLN A 119 19.27 6.82 3.36
CA GLN A 119 19.60 8.25 3.46
C GLN A 119 19.84 8.68 4.92
N ILE A 120 19.03 8.18 5.86
CA ILE A 120 19.13 8.52 7.29
C ILE A 120 20.37 7.90 7.92
N PHE A 121 20.62 6.61 7.68
CA PHE A 121 21.69 5.85 8.34
C PHE A 121 23.02 5.86 7.59
N GLY A 122 23.09 6.47 6.40
CA GLY A 122 24.28 6.45 5.54
C GLY A 122 24.55 5.08 4.91
N GLY A 123 23.50 4.27 4.73
CA GLY A 123 23.59 2.97 4.07
C GLY A 123 23.74 3.11 2.55
N VAL A 124 24.44 2.15 1.92
CA VAL A 124 24.59 2.02 0.46
C VAL A 124 23.44 1.21 -0.14
#